data_AF-A0A1F7VAT3-F1
#
_entry.id   AF-A0A1F7VAT3-F1
#
_cell.length_a   1.000
_cell.length_b   1.000
_cell.length_c   1.000
_cell.angle_alpha   90.00
_cell.angle_beta   90.00
_cell.angle_gamma   90.00
#
_symmetry.space_group_name_H-M   'P 1'
#
loop_
_entity.id
_entity.type
_entity.pdbx_description
1 polymer ?
#
loop_
_entity_poly.entity_id
_entity_poly.type
_entity_poly.pdbx_seq_one_letter_code
_entity_poly.pdbx_strand_id
1 'polypeptide(L)'
;MLTKKKKDAVIKKFRTHEHDTGSPEVQIAVLTEEMKELSEHLKLHRHDFSSRRGLLRKVSLRRRLLRYLQRENEARYEELAKKLKLKRLPAFTKDATLKQMDDEPFIETPVGEEGPKEETK
;
A
#
# COMPACT_ATOMS: atom_id res chain seq x y z
N MET A 1 -9.34 15.75 -0.56
CA MET A 1 -8.15 16.16 0.23
C MET A 1 -8.57 16.22 1.69
N LEU A 2 -7.74 15.71 2.59
CA LEU A 2 -8.09 15.65 4.02
C LEU A 2 -8.10 17.06 4.61
N THR A 3 -9.21 17.43 5.26
CA THR A 3 -9.38 18.77 5.85
C THR A 3 -8.39 18.99 7.00
N LYS A 4 -7.98 20.24 7.22
CA LYS A 4 -7.01 20.60 8.26
C LYS A 4 -7.44 20.07 9.64
N LYS A 5 -8.72 20.20 9.99
CA LYS A 5 -9.31 19.67 11.23
C LYS A 5 -9.12 18.16 11.38
N LYS A 6 -9.35 17.37 10.32
CA LYS A 6 -9.16 15.92 10.35
C LYS A 6 -7.68 15.55 10.46
N LYS A 7 -6.80 16.26 9.73
CA LYS A 7 -5.34 16.08 9.85
C LYS A 7 -4.86 16.32 11.27
N ASP A 8 -5.25 17.45 11.86
CA ASP A 8 -4.85 17.82 13.23
C ASP A 8 -5.35 16.80 14.27
N ALA A 9 -6.57 16.28 14.09
CA ALA A 9 -7.13 15.24 14.96
C ALA A 9 -6.33 13.92 14.87
N VAL A 10 -5.88 13.53 13.67
CA VAL A 10 -5.04 12.34 13.47
C VAL A 10 -3.66 12.57 14.09
N ILE A 11 -3.03 13.72 13.84
CA ILE A 11 -1.72 14.07 14.41
C ILE A 11 -1.78 14.01 15.95
N LYS A 12 -2.79 14.62 16.57
CA LYS A 12 -2.96 14.60 18.04
C LYS A 12 -3.10 13.19 18.63
N LYS A 13 -3.63 12.22 17.89
CA LYS A 13 -3.82 10.84 18.35
C LYS A 13 -2.56 9.99 18.26
N PHE A 14 -1.70 10.25 17.30
CA PHE A 14 -0.52 9.41 17.00
C PHE A 14 0.81 10.09 17.32
N ARG A 15 0.81 11.37 17.71
CA ARG A 15 2.00 12.10 18.16
C ARG A 15 2.61 11.45 19.40
N THR A 16 3.93 11.33 19.43
CA THR A 16 4.66 10.84 20.61
C THR A 16 4.97 11.95 21.61
N HIS A 17 5.11 13.18 21.13
CA HIS A 17 5.33 14.40 21.90
C HIS A 17 4.50 15.55 21.32
N GLU A 18 4.33 16.66 22.05
CA GLU A 18 3.34 17.69 21.68
C GLU A 18 3.57 18.33 20.31
N HIS A 19 4.83 18.47 19.89
CA HIS A 19 5.25 19.06 18.62
C HIS A 19 5.62 18.03 17.55
N ASP A 20 5.32 16.75 17.77
CA ASP A 20 5.64 15.69 16.83
C ASP A 20 4.75 15.74 15.60
N THR A 21 5.33 16.21 14.50
CA THR A 21 4.68 16.26 13.18
C THR A 21 5.35 15.34 12.17
N GLY A 22 6.57 14.89 12.47
CA GLY A 22 7.47 14.22 11.55
C GLY A 22 7.67 12.74 11.83
N SER A 23 7.21 12.21 12.97
CA SER A 23 7.43 10.80 13.29
C SER A 23 6.79 9.86 12.26
N PRO A 24 7.40 8.68 12.02
CA PRO A 24 6.85 7.68 11.12
C PRO A 24 5.41 7.31 11.48
N GLU A 25 5.05 7.26 12.76
CA GLU A 25 3.70 6.94 13.23
C GLU A 25 2.67 7.97 12.76
N VAL A 26 2.95 9.25 12.97
CA VAL A 26 2.07 10.34 12.55
C VAL A 26 1.91 10.32 11.03
N GLN A 27 3.01 10.20 10.29
CA GLN A 27 2.97 10.14 8.83
C GLN A 27 2.15 8.95 8.30
N ILE A 28 2.34 7.74 8.87
CA ILE A 28 1.60 6.54 8.48
C ILE A 28 0.10 6.70 8.78
N ALA A 29 -0.25 7.30 9.92
CA ALA A 29 -1.64 7.54 10.29
C ALA A 29 -2.32 8.53 9.32
N VAL A 30 -1.66 9.65 9.00
CA VAL A 30 -2.19 10.63 8.02
C VAL A 30 -2.34 10.00 6.64
N LEU A 31 -1.32 9.28 6.16
CA LEU A 31 -1.40 8.58 4.86
C LEU A 31 -2.55 7.57 4.83
N THR A 32 -2.82 6.89 5.93
CA THR A 32 -3.90 5.91 6.00
C THR A 32 -5.27 6.55 5.86
N GLU A 33 -5.52 7.68 6.51
CA GLU A 33 -6.79 8.40 6.34
C GLU A 33 -6.93 9.02 4.95
N GLU A 34 -5.85 9.58 4.40
CA GLU A 34 -5.88 10.11 3.03
C GLU A 34 -6.14 9.01 1.98
N MET A 35 -5.60 7.80 2.20
CA MET A 35 -5.87 6.64 1.34
C MET A 35 -7.32 6.19 1.45
N LYS A 36 -7.92 6.26 2.64
CA LYS A 36 -9.33 5.89 2.86
C LYS A 36 -10.27 6.81 2.09
N GLU A 37 -10.12 8.13 2.24
CA GLU A 37 -10.92 9.10 1.48
C GLU A 37 -10.72 8.95 -0.05
N LEU A 38 -9.47 8.74 -0.49
CA LEU A 38 -9.18 8.58 -1.91
C LEU A 38 -9.73 7.26 -2.47
N SER A 39 -9.73 6.19 -1.67
CA SER A 39 -10.33 4.93 -2.06
C SER A 39 -11.85 5.04 -2.20
N GLU A 40 -12.52 5.80 -1.33
CA GLU A 40 -13.96 6.06 -1.45
C GLU A 40 -14.28 6.88 -2.71
N HIS A 41 -13.49 7.91 -3.01
CA HIS A 41 -13.62 8.70 -4.24
C HIS A 41 -13.48 7.84 -5.52
N LEU A 42 -12.48 6.95 -5.56
CA LEU A 42 -12.24 6.08 -6.72
C LEU A 42 -13.30 5.00 -6.91
N LYS A 43 -14.09 4.65 -5.88
CA LYS A 43 -15.25 3.76 -6.05
C LYS A 43 -16.33 4.41 -6.91
N LEU A 44 -16.53 5.72 -6.76
CA LEU A 44 -17.47 6.50 -7.55
C LEU A 44 -16.89 6.84 -8.94
N HIS A 45 -15.59 7.15 -9.01
CA HIS A 45 -14.92 7.59 -10.24
C HIS A 45 -13.92 6.53 -10.74
N ARG A 46 -14.42 5.46 -11.36
CA ARG A 46 -13.59 4.31 -11.77
C ARG A 46 -12.55 4.65 -12.84
N HIS A 47 -12.83 5.65 -13.68
CA HIS A 47 -11.98 6.10 -14.79
C HIS A 47 -10.98 7.20 -14.41
N ASP A 48 -10.90 7.62 -13.14
CA ASP A 48 -9.86 8.57 -12.71
C ASP A 48 -8.52 7.83 -12.46
N PHE A 49 -7.74 7.70 -13.54
CA PHE A 49 -6.43 7.05 -13.52
C PHE A 49 -5.36 7.88 -12.81
N SER A 50 -5.48 9.21 -12.84
CA SER A 50 -4.54 10.14 -12.19
C SER A 50 -4.60 10.01 -10.68
N SER A 51 -5.81 9.99 -10.12
CA SER A 51 -6.05 9.75 -8.70
C SER A 51 -5.64 8.34 -8.27
N ARG A 52 -5.87 7.33 -9.12
CA ARG A 52 -5.40 5.96 -8.86
C ARG A 52 -3.88 5.88 -8.77
N ARG A 53 -3.15 6.55 -9.67
CA ARG A 53 -1.69 6.66 -9.60
C ARG A 53 -1.24 7.36 -8.32
N GLY A 54 -1.94 8.42 -7.92
CA GLY A 54 -1.73 9.09 -6.63
C GLY A 54 -1.90 8.15 -5.44
N LEU A 55 -2.95 7.33 -5.45
CA LEU A 55 -3.19 6.31 -4.42
C LEU A 55 -2.04 5.30 -4.33
N LEU A 56 -1.59 4.75 -5.46
CA LEU A 56 -0.49 3.77 -5.50
C LEU A 56 0.82 4.35 -4.94
N ARG A 57 1.10 5.64 -5.21
CA ARG A 57 2.25 6.34 -4.61
C ARG A 57 2.14 6.41 -3.09
N LYS A 58 0.96 6.75 -2.55
CA LYS A 58 0.71 6.79 -1.10
C LYS A 58 0.84 5.41 -0.45
N VAL A 59 0.30 4.37 -1.09
CA VAL A 59 0.45 2.97 -0.65
C VAL A 59 1.93 2.59 -0.53
N SER A 60 2.71 2.91 -1.56
CA SER A 60 4.14 2.60 -1.63
C SER A 60 4.95 3.33 -0.56
N LEU A 61 4.65 4.63 -0.35
CA LEU A 61 5.26 5.43 0.70
C LEU A 61 4.95 4.88 2.09
N ARG A 62 3.68 4.59 2.38
CA ARG A 62 3.25 3.99 3.66
C ARG A 62 3.96 2.66 3.91
N ARG A 63 4.08 1.81 2.88
CA ARG A 63 4.80 0.54 2.97
C ARG A 63 6.29 0.74 3.29
N ARG A 64 6.93 1.77 2.73
CA ARG A 64 8.33 2.12 3.04
C ARG A 64 8.50 2.57 4.49
N LEU A 65 7.62 3.44 4.98
CA LEU A 65 7.65 3.93 6.37
C LEU A 65 7.41 2.79 7.37
N LEU A 66 6.47 1.89 7.09
CA LEU A 66 6.23 0.72 7.94
C LEU A 66 7.43 -0.21 8.02
N ARG A 67 8.12 -0.45 6.89
CA ARG A 67 9.36 -1.24 6.88
C ARG A 67 10.49 -0.57 7.64
N TYR A 68 10.60 0.76 7.54
CA TYR A 68 11.56 1.52 8.31
C TYR A 68 11.29 1.36 9.81
N LEU A 69 10.03 1.56 10.23
CA LEU A 69 9.63 1.42 11.62
C LEU A 69 9.85 -0.01 12.14
N GLN A 70 9.54 -1.04 11.34
CA GLN A 70 9.78 -2.43 11.69
C GLN A 70 11.28 -2.72 11.91
N ARG A 71 12.16 -2.13 11.10
CA ARG A 71 13.61 -2.33 11.20
C ARG A 71 14.21 -1.58 12.39
N GLU A 72 13.67 -0.42 12.72
CA GLU A 72 14.15 0.43 13.82
C GLU A 72 13.61 -0.05 15.18
N ASN A 73 12.32 -0.38 15.26
CA ASN A 73 11.64 -0.77 16.48
C ASN A 73 10.39 -1.62 16.20
N GLU A 74 10.54 -2.93 16.39
CA GLU A 74 9.46 -3.89 16.15
C GLU A 74 8.26 -3.67 17.07
N ALA A 75 8.46 -3.33 18.34
CA ALA A 75 7.37 -3.07 19.28
C ALA A 75 6.48 -1.90 18.85
N ARG A 76 7.09 -0.78 18.43
CA ARG A 76 6.35 0.39 17.88
C ARG A 76 5.60 0.03 16.61
N TYR A 77 6.21 -0.78 15.74
CA TYR A 77 5.55 -1.28 14.53
C TYR A 77 4.31 -2.11 14.88
N GLU A 78 4.40 -3.04 15.83
CA GLU A 78 3.28 -3.88 16.23
C GLU A 78 2.14 -3.08 16.85
N GLU A 79 2.45 -2.14 17.73
CA GLU A 79 1.44 -1.24 18.32
C GLU A 79 0.74 -0.42 17.24
N LEU A 80 1.49 0.15 16.31
CA LEU A 80 0.93 0.95 15.22
C LEU A 80 0.08 0.08 14.29
N ALA A 81 0.56 -1.11 13.94
CA ALA A 81 -0.16 -2.05 13.08
C ALA A 81 -1.48 -2.50 13.73
N LYS A 82 -1.50 -2.76 15.04
CA LYS A 82 -2.71 -3.05 15.82
C LYS A 82 -3.67 -1.86 15.82
N LYS A 83 -3.18 -0.65 16.12
CA LYS A 83 -3.98 0.59 16.15
C LYS A 83 -4.63 0.89 14.80
N LEU A 84 -3.90 0.72 13.70
CA LEU A 84 -4.36 1.01 12.35
C LEU A 84 -4.99 -0.20 11.63
N LYS A 85 -5.10 -1.36 12.31
CA LYS A 85 -5.61 -2.63 11.76
C LYS A 85 -4.97 -2.99 10.40
N LEU A 86 -3.67 -2.76 10.28
CA LEU A 86 -2.93 -2.99 9.04
C LEU A 86 -2.50 -4.47 8.95
N LYS A 87 -2.58 -5.05 7.75
CA LYS A 87 -2.03 -6.39 7.49
C LYS A 87 -0.51 -6.36 7.74
N ARG A 88 -0.01 -7.38 8.43
CA ARG A 88 1.43 -7.55 8.70
C ARG A 88 2.17 -7.61 7.37
N LEU A 89 3.29 -6.89 7.27
CA LEU A 89 4.17 -7.02 6.12
C LEU A 89 4.98 -8.31 6.29
N PRO A 90 5.22 -9.08 5.21
CA PRO A 90 6.13 -10.21 5.30
C PRO A 90 7.49 -9.71 5.77
N ALA A 91 8.13 -10.48 6.63
CA ALA A 91 9.48 -10.18 7.09
C ALA A 91 10.38 -9.95 5.87
N PHE A 92 11.23 -8.94 5.94
CA PHE A 92 12.25 -8.70 4.91
C PHE A 92 13.34 -9.75 5.05
N THR A 93 13.03 -11.01 4.71
CA THR A 93 14.02 -12.06 4.54
C THR A 93 14.67 -11.85 3.18
N LYS A 94 15.96 -11.48 3.15
CA LYS A 94 16.75 -11.42 1.91
C LYS A 94 16.72 -12.75 1.15
N ASP A 95 16.43 -13.84 1.85
CA ASP A 95 16.43 -15.22 1.34
C ASP A 95 15.16 -15.62 0.59
N ALA A 96 14.04 -14.89 0.76
CA ALA A 96 12.78 -15.25 0.10
C ALA A 96 12.79 -14.99 -1.41
N THR A 97 13.66 -14.11 -1.90
CA THR A 97 13.77 -13.77 -3.33
C THR A 97 14.58 -14.77 -4.15
N LEU A 98 15.37 -15.65 -3.54
CA LEU A 98 16.22 -16.61 -4.24
C LEU A 98 15.63 -18.02 -4.30
N LYS A 99 14.62 -18.35 -3.49
CA LYS A 99 14.02 -19.69 -3.42
C LYS A 99 12.73 -19.88 -4.22
N GLN A 100 12.23 -18.86 -4.92
CA GLN A 100 10.96 -18.93 -5.66
C GLN A 100 11.13 -18.80 -7.17
N MET A 101 12.35 -18.93 -7.69
CA MET A 101 12.61 -18.95 -9.14
C MET A 101 12.84 -20.35 -9.70
N ASP A 102 13.02 -21.38 -8.85
CA ASP A 102 13.36 -22.73 -9.30
C ASP A 102 12.20 -23.73 -9.27
N ASP A 103 11.04 -23.39 -8.65
CA ASP A 103 9.98 -24.36 -8.33
C ASP A 103 8.62 -24.13 -9.02
N GLU A 104 8.44 -23.09 -9.83
CA GLU A 104 7.22 -22.93 -10.65
C GLU A 104 7.47 -23.51 -12.04
N PRO A 105 6.90 -24.69 -12.40
CA PRO A 105 6.97 -25.14 -13.78
C PRO A 105 6.29 -24.10 -14.65
N PHE A 106 7.02 -23.60 -15.65
CA PHE A 106 6.48 -22.76 -16.70
C PHE A 106 5.27 -23.48 -17.31
N ILE A 107 4.07 -23.06 -16.94
CA ILE A 107 2.86 -23.51 -17.62
C ILE A 107 2.97 -22.93 -19.02
N GLU A 108 3.43 -23.75 -19.97
CA GLU A 108 3.25 -23.48 -21.39
C GLU A 108 1.74 -23.33 -21.60
N THR A 109 1.25 -22.10 -21.62
CA THR A 109 -0.05 -21.84 -22.22
C THR A 109 0.08 -22.28 -23.67
N PRO A 110 -0.70 -23.27 -24.13
CA PRO A 110 -0.67 -23.64 -25.53
C PRO A 110 -1.00 -22.38 -26.32
N VAL A 111 -0.04 -21.94 -27.13
CA VAL A 111 -0.26 -20.92 -28.14
C VAL A 111 -1.33 -21.51 -29.06
N GLY A 112 -2.57 -21.04 -28.88
CA GLY A 112 -3.65 -21.30 -29.82
C GLY A 112 -3.30 -20.60 -31.11
N GLU A 113 -2.56 -21.30 -31.97
CA GLU A 113 -2.65 -21.12 -33.41
C GLU A 113 -4.11 -21.32 -33.80
N GLU A 114 -4.72 -20.27 -34.33
CA GLU A 114 -5.50 -20.27 -35.58
C GLU A 114 -6.36 -18.98 -35.62
N GLY A 115 -5.87 -17.99 -36.35
CA GLY A 115 -6.75 -17.15 -37.16
C GLY A 115 -6.41 -17.40 -38.63
N PRO A 116 -7.10 -16.77 -39.59
CA PRO A 116 -8.54 -16.60 -39.75
C PRO A 116 -9.05 -17.48 -40.92
N LYS A 117 -10.34 -17.83 -40.96
CA LYS A 117 -10.98 -18.22 -42.23
C LYS A 117 -12.14 -17.28 -42.52
N GLU A 118 -11.85 -16.31 -43.39
CA GLU A 118 -12.83 -15.78 -44.32
C GLU A 118 -13.51 -16.96 -45.01
N GLU A 119 -14.83 -17.01 -45.00
CA GLU A 119 -15.59 -17.67 -46.06
C GLU A 119 -16.92 -16.94 -46.23
N THR A 120 -16.97 -16.26 -47.37
CA THR A 120 -18.12 -15.71 -48.07
C THR A 120 -19.32 -16.67 -48.08
N LYS A 121 -20.53 -16.13 -47.86
CA LYS A 121 -21.66 -16.34 -48.76
C LYS A 121 -22.68 -15.21 -48.64
#